data_AF-A0A1G3R498-F1
#
_entry.id   AF-A0A1G3R498-F1
#
_cell.length_a   1.000
_cell.length_b   1.000
_cell.length_c   1.000
_cell.angle_alpha   90.00
_cell.angle_beta   90.00
_cell.angle_gamma   90.00
#
_symmetry.space_group_name_H-M   'P 1'
#
loop_
_entity.id
_entity.type
_entity.pdbx_description
1 polymer ?
#
loop_
_entity_poly.entity_id
_entity_poly.type
_entity_poly.pdbx_seq_one_letter_code
_entity_poly.pdbx_strand_id
1 'polypeptide(L)'
;MKTRVLAILLLAAASAAFARPPMARGLDPHRIPIQHDYLRAELDSLFGRQGELGSLGYGELRELAGRLSVAHQKDRFVARSKTMSLMMPGSGQFLNKDFGTGAAFLAADLAVVAGTLVGAYFLLPDSLRFQQLDYFNTPFDDIHDAWLDHTFTDYLPSMAMLAGGGLAKAILGQISSTHAGKLARRNIDAGTISFEPNLLVLPHGGMMMGLGWSY
;
A
#
# COMPACT_ATOMS: atom_id res chain seq x y z
N MET A 1 2.11 32.67 -18.62
CA MET A 1 2.89 31.42 -18.43
C MET A 1 2.69 30.79 -17.05
N LYS A 2 2.80 31.53 -15.94
CA LYS A 2 2.65 30.98 -14.57
C LYS A 2 1.31 30.28 -14.30
N THR A 3 0.20 30.80 -14.81
CA THR A 3 -1.15 30.21 -14.69
C THR A 3 -1.31 28.88 -15.43
N ARG A 4 -0.62 28.68 -16.56
CA ARG A 4 -0.67 27.42 -17.32
C ARG A 4 0.15 26.30 -16.67
N VAL A 5 1.27 26.65 -16.03
CA VAL A 5 2.10 25.68 -15.28
C VAL A 5 1.38 25.22 -14.00
N LEU A 6 0.69 26.14 -13.31
CA LEU A 6 -0.11 25.80 -12.13
C LEU A 6 -1.29 24.87 -12.47
N ALA A 7 -1.97 25.13 -13.59
CA ALA A 7 -3.05 24.30 -14.09
C ALA A 7 -2.58 22.87 -14.41
N ILE A 8 -1.41 22.71 -15.07
CA ILE A 8 -0.83 21.39 -15.37
C ILE A 8 -0.42 20.64 -14.10
N LEU A 9 0.15 21.33 -13.11
CA LEU A 9 0.49 20.73 -11.81
C LEU A 9 -0.74 20.28 -11.03
N LEU A 10 -1.83 21.06 -11.06
CA LEU A 10 -3.10 20.70 -10.43
C LEU A 10 -3.81 19.55 -11.17
N LEU A 11 -3.73 19.51 -12.50
CA LEU A 11 -4.25 18.41 -13.32
C LEU A 11 -3.46 17.11 -13.07
N ALA A 12 -2.13 17.19 -12.94
CA ALA A 12 -1.27 16.07 -12.56
C ALA A 12 -1.53 15.59 -11.12
N ALA A 13 -1.82 16.50 -10.20
CA ALA A 13 -2.10 16.17 -8.81
C ALA A 13 -3.52 15.58 -8.61
N ALA A 14 -4.52 16.08 -9.34
CA ALA A 14 -5.88 15.54 -9.31
C ALA A 14 -6.00 14.19 -10.02
N SER A 15 -5.29 14.01 -11.13
CA SER A 15 -5.16 12.68 -11.77
C SER A 15 -4.40 11.70 -10.88
N ALA A 16 -3.41 12.14 -10.09
CA ALA A 16 -2.75 11.29 -9.09
C ALA A 16 -3.60 10.98 -7.84
N ALA A 17 -4.67 11.73 -7.58
CA ALA A 17 -5.56 11.53 -6.44
C ALA A 17 -6.72 10.57 -6.70
N PHE A 18 -7.18 10.44 -7.95
CA PHE A 18 -8.27 9.52 -8.35
C PHE A 18 -7.86 8.39 -9.29
N ALA A 19 -6.78 8.53 -10.04
CA ALA A 19 -6.09 7.32 -10.44
C ALA A 19 -5.58 6.69 -9.15
N ARG A 20 -5.75 5.35 -9.01
CA ARG A 20 -4.77 4.55 -8.25
C ARG A 20 -3.42 5.22 -8.48
N PRO A 21 -2.68 5.63 -7.44
CA PRO A 21 -1.46 6.41 -7.63
C PRO A 21 -0.72 5.77 -8.80
N PRO A 22 -0.51 6.47 -9.93
CA PRO A 22 0.37 5.94 -10.95
C PRO A 22 1.65 5.77 -10.18
N MET A 23 1.93 4.51 -9.86
CA MET A 23 3.05 4.09 -9.05
C MET A 23 4.21 4.87 -9.63
N ALA A 24 4.70 5.86 -8.86
CA ALA A 24 5.82 6.66 -9.30
C ALA A 24 6.84 5.67 -9.85
N ARG A 25 7.33 5.82 -11.08
CA ARG A 25 8.29 4.87 -11.69
C ARG A 25 9.31 4.45 -10.62
N GLY A 26 9.13 3.28 -10.00
CA GLY A 26 9.79 2.91 -8.75
C GLY A 26 8.93 2.25 -7.65
N LEU A 27 7.63 2.54 -7.56
CA LEU A 27 6.68 2.00 -6.57
C LEU A 27 5.79 0.90 -7.18
N ASP A 28 6.40 0.00 -7.95
CA ASP A 28 5.77 -1.28 -8.27
C ASP A 28 5.35 -1.94 -6.94
N PRO A 29 4.11 -2.43 -6.73
CA PRO A 29 3.76 -3.26 -5.58
C PRO A 29 4.54 -4.58 -5.61
N HIS A 30 5.13 -4.91 -6.76
CA HIS A 30 6.15 -5.94 -6.96
C HIS A 30 7.58 -5.53 -6.52
N ARG A 31 7.81 -4.26 -6.18
CA ARG A 31 9.10 -3.67 -5.79
C ARG A 31 9.02 -2.90 -4.46
N ILE A 32 8.22 -3.34 -3.50
CA ILE A 32 8.66 -3.10 -2.11
C ILE A 32 9.94 -3.94 -1.99
N PRO A 33 11.13 -3.34 -1.83
CA PRO A 33 12.34 -4.13 -1.71
C PRO A 33 12.10 -5.07 -0.53
N ILE A 34 12.10 -6.38 -0.83
CA ILE A 34 12.11 -7.39 0.20
C ILE A 34 13.42 -7.12 0.93
N GLN A 35 13.32 -6.54 2.12
CA GLN A 35 14.46 -6.39 2.99
C GLN A 35 14.81 -7.81 3.41
N HIS A 36 15.91 -8.31 2.87
CA HIS A 36 16.42 -9.65 3.09
C HIS A 36 17.15 -9.73 4.43
N ASP A 37 16.56 -9.20 5.50
CA ASP A 37 17.27 -9.04 6.76
C ASP A 37 17.44 -10.41 7.43
N TYR A 38 16.42 -11.26 7.39
CA TYR A 38 16.53 -12.63 7.89
C TYR A 38 17.39 -13.50 6.97
N LEU A 39 17.20 -13.38 5.64
CA LEU A 39 17.98 -14.15 4.68
C LEU A 39 19.48 -13.76 4.70
N ARG A 40 19.81 -12.47 4.81
CA ARG A 40 21.20 -12.01 4.94
C ARG A 40 21.82 -12.45 6.25
N ALA A 41 21.11 -12.34 7.37
CA ALA A 41 21.62 -12.83 8.65
C ALA A 41 21.95 -14.33 8.59
N GLU A 42 21.09 -15.13 7.95
CA GLU A 42 21.38 -16.56 7.77
C GLU A 42 22.56 -16.77 6.81
N LEU A 43 22.61 -16.09 5.66
CA LEU A 43 23.74 -16.19 4.72
C LEU A 43 25.08 -15.76 5.33
N ASP A 44 25.12 -14.67 6.09
CA ASP A 44 26.32 -14.18 6.78
C ASP A 44 26.81 -15.20 7.81
N SER A 45 25.89 -15.88 8.51
CA SER A 45 26.24 -16.98 9.42
C SER A 45 26.90 -18.17 8.70
N LEU A 46 26.58 -18.37 7.42
CA LEU A 46 27.15 -19.44 6.57
C LEU A 46 28.50 -19.05 5.98
N PHE A 47 28.64 -17.81 5.51
CA PHE A 47 29.90 -17.31 5.00
C PHE A 47 30.95 -17.13 6.11
N GLY A 48 30.52 -16.95 7.36
CA GLY A 48 31.41 -17.06 8.53
C GLY A 48 31.99 -18.46 8.76
N ARG A 49 31.40 -19.51 8.16
CA ARG A 49 31.83 -20.93 8.24
C ARG A 49 32.47 -21.43 6.94
N GLN A 50 33.12 -20.54 6.18
CA GLN A 50 33.69 -20.78 4.84
C GLN A 50 34.56 -22.04 4.68
N GLY A 51 35.06 -22.67 5.75
CA GLY A 51 35.80 -23.94 5.71
C GLY A 51 34.96 -25.22 5.75
N GLU A 52 33.68 -25.15 6.16
CA GLU A 52 32.83 -26.33 6.42
C GLU A 52 31.82 -26.62 5.29
N LEU A 53 31.60 -25.68 4.38
CA LEU A 53 30.62 -25.80 3.30
C LEU A 53 30.92 -26.94 2.32
N GLY A 54 32.20 -27.26 2.11
CA GLY A 54 32.65 -28.33 1.22
C GLY A 54 32.55 -29.73 1.81
N SER A 55 32.33 -29.85 3.13
CA SER A 55 32.21 -31.13 3.84
C SER A 55 30.78 -31.47 4.27
N LEU A 56 29.80 -30.64 3.92
CA LEU A 56 28.42 -30.83 4.35
C LEU A 56 27.81 -32.12 3.75
N GLY A 57 27.32 -32.99 4.62
CA GLY A 57 26.54 -34.15 4.22
C GLY A 57 25.16 -33.76 3.66
N TYR A 58 24.51 -34.68 2.94
CA TYR A 58 23.16 -34.45 2.39
C TYR A 58 22.13 -34.03 3.46
N GLY A 59 22.24 -34.56 4.68
CA GLY A 59 21.37 -34.18 5.80
C GLY A 59 21.54 -32.71 6.22
N GLU A 60 22.79 -32.24 6.29
CA GLU A 60 23.11 -30.87 6.70
C GLU A 60 22.75 -29.86 5.60
N LEU A 61 22.89 -30.23 4.33
CA LEU A 61 22.40 -29.46 3.18
C LEU A 61 20.87 -29.29 3.23
N ARG A 62 20.15 -30.36 3.61
CA ARG A 62 18.68 -30.31 3.73
C ARG A 62 18.24 -29.41 4.88
N GLU A 63 18.91 -29.50 6.03
CA GLU A 63 18.65 -28.62 7.17
C GLU A 63 18.93 -27.16 6.84
N LEU A 64 20.05 -26.91 6.15
CA LEU A 64 20.43 -25.59 5.68
C LEU A 64 19.40 -24.98 4.72
N ALA A 65 18.97 -25.76 3.72
CA ALA A 65 17.92 -25.35 2.80
C ALA A 65 16.61 -25.06 3.55
N GLY A 66 16.31 -25.81 4.60
CA GLY A 66 15.18 -25.57 5.48
C GLY A 66 15.25 -24.22 6.20
N ARG A 67 16.40 -23.89 6.79
CA ARG A 67 16.62 -22.60 7.48
C ARG A 67 16.55 -21.41 6.53
N LEU A 68 17.18 -21.51 5.35
CA LEU A 68 17.09 -20.49 4.31
C LEU A 68 15.65 -20.31 3.79
N SER A 69 14.90 -21.40 3.64
CA SER A 69 13.48 -21.35 3.26
C SER A 69 12.66 -20.60 4.30
N VAL A 70 12.83 -20.91 5.58
CA VAL A 70 12.16 -20.20 6.69
C VAL A 70 12.55 -18.72 6.73
N ALA A 71 13.84 -18.39 6.59
CA ALA A 71 14.30 -17.01 6.54
C ALA A 71 13.66 -16.23 5.38
N HIS A 72 13.56 -16.84 4.20
CA HIS A 72 12.88 -16.24 3.05
C HIS A 72 11.38 -16.05 3.29
N GLN A 73 10.70 -17.03 3.92
CA GLN A 73 9.29 -16.91 4.28
C GLN A 73 9.04 -15.76 5.26
N LYS A 74 9.91 -15.58 6.26
CA LYS A 74 9.87 -14.44 7.19
C LYS A 74 9.97 -13.10 6.45
N ASP A 75 10.95 -12.94 5.57
CA ASP A 75 11.13 -11.73 4.78
C ASP A 75 9.89 -11.44 3.90
N ARG A 76 9.34 -12.47 3.25
CA ARG A 76 8.11 -12.34 2.44
C ARG A 76 6.90 -11.96 3.29
N PHE A 77 6.79 -12.49 4.50
CA PHE A 77 5.68 -12.16 5.39
C PHE A 77 5.73 -10.69 5.83
N VAL A 78 6.90 -10.15 6.21
CA VAL A 78 6.98 -8.72 6.56
C VAL A 78 6.77 -7.84 5.33
N ALA A 79 7.28 -8.23 4.16
CA ALA A 79 7.01 -7.53 2.91
C ALA A 79 5.50 -7.50 2.60
N ARG A 80 4.81 -8.63 2.71
CA ARG A 80 3.34 -8.72 2.54
C ARG A 80 2.60 -7.81 3.51
N SER A 81 2.97 -7.83 4.80
CA SER A 81 2.38 -6.96 5.82
C SER A 81 2.53 -5.48 5.45
N LYS A 82 3.72 -5.07 5.00
CA LYS A 82 3.99 -3.70 4.53
C LYS A 82 3.16 -3.34 3.30
N THR A 83 3.10 -4.22 2.30
CA THR A 83 2.35 -3.97 1.06
C THR A 83 0.86 -3.81 1.33
N MET A 84 0.29 -4.70 2.14
CA MET A 84 -1.13 -4.63 2.50
C MET A 84 -1.43 -3.29 3.16
N SER A 85 -0.71 -2.93 4.22
CA SER A 85 -0.91 -1.67 4.95
C SER A 85 -0.61 -0.40 4.15
N LEU A 86 0.17 -0.50 3.08
CA LEU A 86 0.40 0.60 2.13
C LEU A 86 -0.81 0.81 1.20
N MET A 87 -1.39 -0.29 0.70
CA MET A 87 -2.56 -0.25 -0.19
C MET A 87 -3.83 0.14 0.55
N MET A 88 -4.03 -0.44 1.73
CA MET A 88 -5.17 -0.20 2.60
C MET A 88 -4.65 -0.04 4.02
N PRO A 89 -4.61 1.20 4.55
CA PRO A 89 -4.17 1.45 5.92
C PRO A 89 -4.88 0.54 6.92
N GLY A 90 -4.12 -0.07 7.84
CA GLY A 90 -4.64 -1.00 8.85
C GLY A 90 -4.64 -2.48 8.45
N SER A 91 -4.63 -2.81 7.16
CA SER A 91 -4.78 -4.21 6.71
C SER A 91 -3.63 -5.15 7.09
N GLY A 92 -2.38 -4.68 7.06
CA GLY A 92 -1.22 -5.43 7.54
C GLY A 92 -1.16 -5.56 9.07
N GLN A 93 -1.77 -4.64 9.82
CA GLN A 93 -1.94 -4.79 11.27
C GLN A 93 -2.91 -5.93 11.59
N PHE A 94 -4.01 -6.05 10.84
CA PHE A 94 -4.92 -7.19 10.96
C PHE A 94 -4.25 -8.52 10.62
N LEU A 95 -3.38 -8.54 9.60
CA LEU A 95 -2.58 -9.73 9.29
C LEU A 95 -1.68 -10.15 10.47
N ASN A 96 -1.25 -9.18 11.27
CA ASN A 96 -0.44 -9.38 12.47
C ASN A 96 -1.24 -9.51 13.77
N LYS A 97 -2.57 -9.73 13.68
CA LYS A 97 -3.50 -9.86 14.81
C LYS A 97 -3.58 -8.65 15.74
N ASP A 98 -3.11 -7.47 15.30
CA ASP A 98 -3.25 -6.20 16.02
C ASP A 98 -4.49 -5.46 15.51
N PHE A 99 -5.65 -5.88 16.01
CA PHE A 99 -6.94 -5.36 15.56
C PHE A 99 -7.19 -3.92 16.01
N GLY A 100 -6.69 -3.52 17.18
CA GLY A 100 -6.87 -2.18 17.70
C GLY A 100 -6.18 -1.14 16.82
N THR A 101 -4.88 -1.34 16.56
CA THR A 101 -4.13 -0.44 15.68
C THR A 101 -4.61 -0.54 14.23
N GLY A 102 -4.99 -1.73 13.76
CA GLY A 102 -5.58 -1.92 12.44
C GLY A 102 -6.85 -1.11 12.23
N ALA A 103 -7.78 -1.16 13.19
CA ALA A 103 -9.01 -0.39 13.15
C ALA A 103 -8.74 1.13 13.20
N ALA A 104 -7.77 1.57 14.00
CA ALA A 104 -7.41 2.99 14.09
C ALA A 104 -6.88 3.53 12.75
N PHE A 105 -5.99 2.81 12.07
CA PHE A 105 -5.49 3.22 10.75
C PHE A 105 -6.59 3.21 9.69
N LEU A 106 -7.48 2.22 9.71
CA LEU A 106 -8.61 2.16 8.78
C LEU A 106 -9.58 3.32 9.01
N ALA A 107 -9.89 3.64 10.27
CA ALA A 107 -10.73 4.78 10.62
C ALA A 107 -10.10 6.11 10.16
N ALA A 108 -8.77 6.25 10.32
CA ALA A 108 -8.05 7.41 9.81
C ALA A 108 -8.13 7.50 8.27
N ASP A 109 -8.03 6.39 7.54
CA ASP A 109 -8.17 6.37 6.08
C ASP A 109 -9.58 6.81 5.65
N LEU A 110 -10.61 6.28 6.31
CA LEU A 110 -12.00 6.68 6.07
C LEU A 110 -12.23 8.16 6.36
N ALA A 111 -11.66 8.69 7.45
CA ALA A 111 -11.77 10.10 7.79
C ALA A 111 -11.09 10.99 6.73
N VAL A 112 -9.90 10.60 6.25
CA VAL A 112 -9.21 11.31 5.16
C VAL A 112 -10.04 11.28 3.88
N VAL A 113 -10.55 10.12 3.48
CA VAL A 113 -11.37 9.98 2.26
C VAL A 113 -12.66 10.81 2.38
N ALA A 114 -13.41 10.65 3.48
CA ALA A 114 -14.65 11.39 3.70
C ALA A 114 -14.41 12.90 3.76
N GLY A 115 -13.41 13.36 4.51
CA GLY A 115 -13.05 14.77 4.60
C GLY A 115 -12.61 15.35 3.25
N THR A 116 -11.90 14.56 2.44
CA THR A 116 -11.48 14.95 1.09
C THR A 116 -12.66 15.11 0.16
N LEU A 117 -13.59 14.14 0.14
CA LEU A 117 -14.78 14.20 -0.70
C LEU A 117 -15.70 15.35 -0.29
N VAL A 118 -15.93 15.53 1.01
CA VAL A 118 -16.75 16.64 1.55
C VAL A 118 -16.10 17.97 1.21
N GLY A 119 -14.79 18.13 1.46
CA GLY A 119 -14.08 19.36 1.15
C GLY A 119 -14.08 19.66 -0.35
N ALA A 120 -13.86 18.66 -1.20
CA ALA A 120 -13.86 18.84 -2.65
C ALA A 120 -15.25 19.25 -3.16
N TYR A 121 -16.31 18.67 -2.59
CA TYR A 121 -17.68 19.03 -2.88
C TYR A 121 -17.99 20.48 -2.49
N PHE A 122 -17.60 20.93 -1.30
CA PHE A 122 -17.79 22.32 -0.86
C PHE A 122 -16.91 23.33 -1.59
N LEU A 123 -15.95 22.86 -2.38
CA LEU A 123 -15.09 23.70 -3.21
C LEU A 123 -15.51 23.67 -4.69
N LEU A 124 -16.51 22.86 -5.06
CA LEU A 124 -17.07 22.88 -6.42
C LEU A 124 -17.78 24.22 -6.67
N PRO A 125 -17.89 24.65 -7.93
CA PRO A 125 -18.76 25.77 -8.30
C PRO A 125 -20.16 25.62 -7.68
N ASP A 126 -20.71 26.72 -7.13
CA ASP A 126 -21.96 26.68 -6.37
C ASP A 126 -23.13 26.09 -7.17
N SER A 127 -23.18 26.34 -8.48
CA SER A 127 -24.22 25.83 -9.38
C SER A 127 -24.17 24.31 -9.60
N LEU A 128 -23.07 23.65 -9.24
CA LEU A 128 -22.88 22.20 -9.34
C LEU A 128 -23.11 21.48 -8.02
N ARG A 129 -23.47 22.21 -6.97
CA ARG A 129 -23.78 21.61 -5.67
C ARG A 129 -25.23 21.12 -5.69
N PHE A 130 -25.52 20.05 -4.95
CA PHE A 130 -26.89 19.52 -4.80
C PHE A 130 -27.92 20.54 -4.29
N GLN A 131 -27.46 21.66 -3.72
CA GLN A 131 -28.34 22.76 -3.29
C GLN A 131 -28.91 23.57 -4.45
N GLN A 132 -28.20 23.62 -5.60
CA GLN A 132 -28.60 24.39 -6.78
C GLN A 132 -28.97 23.50 -7.96
N LEU A 133 -28.38 22.31 -8.07
CA LEU A 133 -28.66 21.34 -9.14
C LEU A 133 -29.24 20.06 -8.56
N ASP A 134 -30.47 19.74 -8.94
CA ASP A 134 -31.14 18.50 -8.52
C ASP A 134 -30.79 17.35 -9.47
N TYR A 135 -29.69 16.66 -9.17
CA TYR A 135 -29.19 15.53 -9.95
C TYR A 135 -30.18 14.37 -10.12
N PHE A 136 -31.24 14.29 -9.32
CA PHE A 136 -32.22 13.19 -9.40
C PHE A 136 -33.39 13.51 -10.31
N ASN A 137 -33.73 14.79 -10.47
CA ASN A 137 -34.91 15.22 -11.22
C ASN A 137 -34.58 16.09 -12.44
N THR A 138 -33.36 16.61 -12.54
CA THR A 138 -32.90 17.37 -13.71
C THR A 138 -32.52 16.42 -14.87
N PRO A 139 -32.95 16.70 -16.12
CA PRO A 139 -32.51 15.96 -17.29
C PRO A 139 -30.98 15.92 -17.42
N PHE A 140 -30.46 14.82 -17.97
CA PHE A 140 -29.02 14.63 -18.11
C PHE A 140 -28.33 15.73 -18.92
N ASP A 141 -28.96 16.20 -20.00
CA ASP A 141 -28.40 17.25 -20.87
C ASP A 141 -28.22 18.57 -20.10
N ASP A 142 -29.20 18.95 -19.28
CA ASP A 142 -29.12 20.15 -18.44
C ASP A 142 -28.03 20.01 -17.35
N ILE A 143 -27.85 18.81 -16.78
CA ILE A 143 -26.75 18.53 -15.85
C ILE A 143 -25.41 18.67 -16.57
N HIS A 144 -25.28 18.04 -17.73
CA HIS A 144 -24.07 18.06 -18.53
C HIS A 144 -23.67 19.49 -18.93
N ASP A 145 -24.63 20.29 -19.39
CA ASP A 145 -24.41 21.68 -19.76
C ASP A 145 -24.01 22.53 -18.55
N ALA A 146 -24.61 22.30 -17.38
CA ALA A 146 -24.19 22.95 -16.14
C ALA A 146 -22.71 22.66 -15.78
N TRP A 147 -22.21 21.45 -16.05
CA TRP A 147 -20.80 21.11 -15.89
C TRP A 147 -19.91 21.77 -16.97
N LEU A 148 -20.41 21.93 -18.19
CA LEU A 148 -19.64 22.55 -19.28
C LEU A 148 -19.65 24.08 -19.28
N ASP A 149 -20.58 24.71 -18.58
CA ASP A 149 -20.66 26.18 -18.44
C ASP A 149 -19.51 26.76 -17.61
N HIS A 150 -18.79 25.91 -16.87
CA HIS A 150 -17.63 26.30 -16.09
C HIS A 150 -16.32 26.09 -16.83
N THR A 151 -15.36 26.96 -16.54
CA THR A 151 -14.00 26.79 -17.02
C THR A 151 -13.23 25.83 -16.12
N PHE A 152 -12.15 25.25 -16.66
CA PHE A 152 -11.25 24.40 -15.88
C PHE A 152 -10.74 25.08 -14.58
N THR A 153 -10.58 26.40 -14.58
CA THR A 153 -10.12 27.16 -13.41
C THR A 153 -11.10 27.13 -12.24
N ASP A 154 -12.40 26.97 -12.51
CA ASP A 154 -13.45 26.95 -11.49
C ASP A 154 -13.43 25.63 -10.71
N TYR A 155 -12.87 24.58 -11.30
CA TYR A 155 -12.68 23.27 -10.66
C TYR A 155 -11.37 23.16 -9.87
N LEU A 156 -10.43 24.10 -10.02
CA LEU A 156 -9.11 24.03 -9.38
C LEU A 156 -9.18 23.89 -7.86
N PRO A 157 -10.08 24.59 -7.12
CA PRO A 157 -10.20 24.42 -5.68
C PRO A 157 -10.58 22.98 -5.29
N SER A 158 -11.60 22.39 -5.93
CA SER A 158 -11.97 20.99 -5.71
C SER A 158 -10.83 20.05 -6.06
N MET A 159 -10.21 20.24 -7.23
CA MET A 159 -9.08 19.42 -7.68
C MET A 159 -7.88 19.50 -6.71
N ALA A 160 -7.60 20.68 -6.17
CA ALA A 160 -6.55 20.88 -5.17
C ALA A 160 -6.86 20.14 -3.87
N MET A 161 -8.13 20.15 -3.43
CA MET A 161 -8.55 19.39 -2.25
C MET A 161 -8.39 17.88 -2.46
N LEU A 162 -8.79 17.40 -3.63
CA LEU A 162 -8.65 16.00 -4.02
C LEU A 162 -7.18 15.58 -4.06
N ALA A 163 -6.33 16.39 -4.69
CA ALA A 163 -4.87 16.24 -4.68
C ALA A 163 -4.30 16.18 -3.25
N GLY A 164 -4.72 17.10 -2.38
CA GLY A 164 -4.30 17.15 -0.98
C GLY A 164 -4.72 15.91 -0.21
N GLY A 165 -5.95 15.43 -0.42
CA GLY A 165 -6.46 14.20 0.16
C GLY A 165 -5.70 12.95 -0.30
N GLY A 166 -5.38 12.87 -1.58
CA GLY A 166 -4.54 11.81 -2.14
C GLY A 166 -3.15 11.77 -1.50
N LEU A 167 -2.52 12.93 -1.29
CA LEU A 167 -1.25 13.05 -0.58
C LEU A 167 -1.36 12.61 0.89
N ALA A 168 -2.40 13.07 1.59
CA ALA A 168 -2.65 12.67 2.98
C ALA A 168 -2.84 11.15 3.10
N LYS A 169 -3.58 10.54 2.17
CA LYS A 169 -3.76 9.08 2.10
C LYS A 169 -2.44 8.35 1.84
N ALA A 170 -1.60 8.85 0.94
CA ALA A 170 -0.29 8.25 0.66
C ALA A 170 0.63 8.30 1.90
N ILE A 171 0.65 9.42 2.62
CA ILE A 171 1.42 9.56 3.88
C ILE A 171 0.90 8.58 4.92
N LEU A 172 -0.43 8.50 5.10
CA LEU A 172 -1.05 7.57 6.04
C LEU A 172 -0.70 6.11 5.70
N GLY A 173 -0.79 5.74 4.41
CA GLY A 173 -0.39 4.43 3.91
C GLY A 173 1.08 4.12 4.21
N GLN A 174 1.99 5.08 4.05
CA GLN A 174 3.42 4.89 4.35
C GLN A 174 3.68 4.69 5.85
N ILE A 175 3.01 5.47 6.71
CA ILE A 175 3.11 5.32 8.17
C ILE A 175 2.56 3.96 8.60
N SER A 176 1.35 3.61 8.13
CA SER A 176 0.69 2.33 8.37
C SER A 176 1.56 1.16 7.91
N SER A 177 2.14 1.24 6.71
CA SER A 177 3.03 0.22 6.14
C SER A 177 4.27 0.00 7.00
N THR A 178 4.93 1.10 7.41
CA THR A 178 6.13 1.03 8.26
C THR A 178 5.81 0.41 9.61
N HIS A 179 4.67 0.77 10.21
CA HIS A 179 4.22 0.17 11.46
C HIS A 179 3.95 -1.33 11.31
N ALA A 180 3.21 -1.74 10.28
CA ALA A 180 2.91 -3.15 10.02
C ALA A 180 4.18 -3.98 9.80
N GLY A 181 5.18 -3.43 9.10
CA GLY A 181 6.47 -4.10 8.94
C GLY A 181 7.23 -4.30 10.25
N LYS A 182 7.26 -3.28 11.12
CA LYS A 182 7.87 -3.38 12.46
C LYS A 182 7.12 -4.38 13.36
N LEU A 183 5.79 -4.36 13.30
CA LEU A 183 4.95 -5.29 14.04
C LEU A 183 5.18 -6.74 13.58
N ALA A 184 5.22 -6.97 12.27
CA ALA A 184 5.51 -8.29 11.71
C ALA A 184 6.86 -8.84 12.17
N ARG A 185 7.92 -8.01 12.18
CA ARG A 185 9.23 -8.44 12.70
C ARG A 185 9.14 -8.83 14.17
N ARG A 186 8.55 -7.98 15.02
CA ARG A 186 8.38 -8.28 16.45
C ARG A 186 7.62 -9.59 16.68
N ASN A 187 6.56 -9.84 15.92
CA ASN A 187 5.77 -11.06 16.08
C ASN A 187 6.52 -12.32 15.62
N ILE A 188 7.37 -12.20 14.60
CA ILE A 188 8.26 -13.28 14.15
C ILE A 188 9.34 -13.55 15.21
N ASP A 189 9.98 -12.50 15.72
CA ASP A 189 11.06 -12.60 16.72
C ASP A 189 10.54 -13.14 18.06
N ALA A 190 9.31 -12.78 18.44
CA ALA A 190 8.63 -13.29 19.62
C ALA A 190 8.06 -14.71 19.44
N GLY A 191 8.17 -15.31 18.24
CA GLY A 191 7.64 -16.64 17.94
C GLY A 191 6.11 -16.72 17.90
N THR A 192 5.41 -15.58 17.88
CA THR A 192 3.95 -15.52 17.71
C THR A 192 3.52 -15.98 16.31
N ILE A 193 4.42 -15.84 15.33
CA ILE A 193 4.24 -16.32 13.96
C ILE A 193 5.37 -17.30 13.67
N SER A 194 5.00 -18.56 13.40
CA SER A 194 5.93 -19.63 13.03
C SER A 194 5.84 -19.94 11.54
N PHE A 195 6.91 -20.52 11.00
CA PHE A 195 7.00 -20.96 9.62
C PHE A 195 7.63 -22.35 9.58
N GLU A 196 7.12 -23.20 8.70
CA GLU A 196 7.67 -24.54 8.51
C GLU A 196 8.63 -24.57 7.31
N PRO A 197 9.71 -25.38 7.37
CA PRO A 197 10.62 -25.56 6.25
C PRO A 197 9.90 -26.14 5.04
N ASN A 198 9.80 -25.37 3.96
CA ASN A 198 9.34 -25.88 2.68
C ASN A 198 10.53 -26.03 1.74
N LEU A 199 10.97 -27.27 1.53
CA LEU A 199 12.08 -27.63 0.64
C LEU A 199 11.65 -27.71 -0.83
N LEU A 200 10.35 -27.53 -1.09
CA LEU A 200 9.69 -27.73 -2.38
C LEU A 200 9.31 -26.36 -2.97
N VAL A 201 10.28 -25.46 -3.14
CA VAL A 201 10.05 -24.17 -3.82
C VAL A 201 10.85 -24.13 -5.11
N LEU A 202 10.25 -24.69 -6.17
CA LEU A 202 10.50 -24.22 -7.54
C LEU A 202 10.11 -22.73 -7.62
N PRO A 203 10.85 -21.89 -8.37
CA PRO A 203 10.57 -20.48 -8.50
C PRO A 203 9.36 -20.26 -9.41
N HIS A 204 8.15 -20.49 -8.91
CA HIS A 204 6.94 -20.06 -9.60
C HIS A 204 6.70 -18.59 -9.27
N GLY A 205 7.20 -17.73 -10.16
CA GLY A 205 6.78 -16.35 -10.27
C GLY A 205 5.28 -16.29 -10.55
N GLY A 206 4.50 -16.07 -9.51
CA GLY A 206 3.06 -15.88 -9.61
C GLY A 206 2.52 -15.46 -8.27
N MET A 207 2.14 -14.18 -8.14
CA MET A 207 1.24 -13.76 -7.07
C MET A 207 -0.12 -14.40 -7.31
N MET A 208 -0.31 -15.64 -6.86
CA MET A 208 -1.65 -16.13 -6.61
C MET A 208 -2.14 -15.49 -5.30
N MET A 209 -3.11 -14.60 -5.45
CA MET A 209 -4.04 -14.17 -4.39
C MET A 209 -4.82 -15.40 -3.90
N GLY A 210 -4.15 -16.27 -3.16
CA GLY A 210 -4.77 -17.39 -2.46
C GLY A 210 -5.09 -16.97 -1.04
N LEU A 211 -6.38 -16.83 -0.73
CA LEU A 211 -6.93 -16.90 0.62
C LEU A 211 -6.64 -18.30 1.19
N GLY A 212 -5.40 -18.53 1.61
CA GLY A 212 -4.99 -19.75 2.29
C GLY A 212 -4.82 -19.47 3.78
N TRP A 213 -5.89 -19.63 4.55
CA TRP A 213 -5.78 -19.92 5.98
C TRP A 213 -5.34 -21.37 6.11
N SER A 214 -4.27 -21.62 6.85
CA SER A 214 -3.98 -22.90 7.47
C SER A 214 -3.70 -22.61 8.94
N TYR A 215 -4.39 -23.36 9.80
CA TYR A 215 -4.32 -23.30 11.26
C TYR A 215 -2.91 -23.56 11.77
#